data_AF-A0A931RV90-F1
#
_entry.id   AF-A0A931RV90-F1
#
_cell.length_a   1.000
_cell.length_b   1.000
_cell.length_c   1.000
_cell.angle_alpha   90.00
_cell.angle_beta   90.00
_cell.angle_gamma   90.00
#
_symmetry.space_group_name_H-M   'P 1'
#
loop_
_entity.id
_entity.type
_entity.pdbx_description
1 polymer ?
#
loop_
_entity_poly.entity_id
_entity_poly.type
_entity_poly.pdbx_seq_one_letter_code
_entity_poly.pdbx_strand_id
1 'polypeptide(L)'
;MNMMGNDYELPVVQKNLDNKVPTAHVFVESSPRPLTPVQAKRARFVLNLKNNYQRLKETLAFFEHFARVCELSPHGIEAIKKANEDALQELSQKFEAKIKAYDQRISLAGSPHSSESRGGP
;
A
#
# COMPACT_ATOMS: atom_id res chain seq x y z
N MET A 1 -16.47 -13.40 -17.17
CA MET A 1 -15.00 -13.37 -17.27
C MET A 1 -14.45 -13.32 -15.86
N ASN A 2 -13.90 -14.43 -15.35
CA ASN A 2 -13.19 -14.47 -14.07
C ASN A 2 -11.83 -13.79 -14.26
N MET A 3 -11.66 -12.57 -13.74
CA MET A 3 -10.34 -11.99 -13.55
C MET A 3 -10.00 -12.18 -12.07
N MET A 4 -9.18 -13.19 -11.81
CA MET A 4 -8.60 -13.45 -10.51
C MET A 4 -7.92 -12.18 -10.00
N GLY A 5 -8.37 -11.69 -8.83
CA GLY A 5 -7.56 -10.81 -8.02
C GLY A 5 -6.32 -11.60 -7.62
N ASN A 6 -5.23 -11.43 -8.37
CA ASN A 6 -3.91 -11.84 -7.89
C ASN A 6 -3.58 -10.91 -6.72
N ASP A 7 -4.05 -11.30 -5.53
CA ASP A 7 -3.51 -10.84 -4.27
C ASP A 7 -2.03 -11.24 -4.28
N TYR A 8 -1.16 -10.34 -4.75
CA TYR A 8 0.30 -10.52 -4.76
C TYR A 8 0.81 -10.47 -3.32
N GLU A 9 0.51 -11.52 -2.56
CA GLU A 9 1.00 -11.68 -1.21
C GLU A 9 2.53 -11.74 -1.23
N LEU A 10 3.19 -10.95 -0.38
CA LEU A 10 4.65 -10.92 -0.34
C LEU A 10 5.16 -12.29 0.14
N PRO A 11 6.05 -12.97 -0.62
CA PRO A 11 6.51 -14.29 -0.26
C PRO A 11 7.23 -14.27 1.09
N VAL A 12 6.81 -15.16 1.99
CA VAL A 12 7.38 -15.32 3.33
C VAL A 12 8.06 -16.69 3.39
N VAL A 13 9.36 -16.70 3.63
CA VAL A 13 10.09 -17.94 3.93
C VAL A 13 10.25 -18.06 5.43
N GLN A 14 9.65 -19.09 6.02
CA GLN A 14 9.92 -19.49 7.40
C GLN A 14 11.12 -20.44 7.41
N LYS A 15 12.21 -20.07 8.07
CA LYS A 15 13.29 -21.00 8.38
C LYS A 15 13.16 -21.44 9.84
N ASN A 16 12.76 -22.69 10.04
CA ASN A 16 12.92 -23.37 11.34
C ASN A 16 14.36 -23.89 11.39
N LEU A 17 15.27 -23.14 12.01
CA LEU A 17 16.56 -23.67 12.42
C LEU A 17 16.39 -24.25 13.83
N ASP A 18 16.81 -25.50 14.02
CA ASP A 18 16.76 -26.21 15.30
C ASP A 18 17.26 -25.31 16.45
N ASN A 19 16.43 -25.20 17.49
CA ASN A 19 16.62 -24.40 18.70
C ASN A 19 16.67 -22.86 18.55
N LYS A 20 16.18 -22.28 17.44
CA LYS A 20 15.99 -20.82 17.33
C LYS A 20 14.53 -20.42 17.11
N VAL A 21 14.17 -19.23 17.59
CA VAL A 21 12.83 -18.64 17.38
C VAL A 21 12.57 -18.55 15.87
N PRO A 22 11.43 -19.07 15.36
CA PRO A 22 11.09 -19.00 13.95
C PRO A 22 11.18 -17.57 13.44
N THR A 23 12.04 -17.33 12.44
CA THR A 23 12.21 -16.00 11.85
C THR A 23 11.61 -16.00 10.44
N ALA A 24 10.59 -15.16 10.24
CA ALA A 24 9.95 -14.99 8.95
C ALA A 24 10.73 -13.97 8.10
N HIS A 25 11.24 -14.41 6.96
CA HIS A 25 11.93 -13.54 6.01
C HIS A 25 10.99 -13.18 4.86
N VAL A 26 10.80 -11.87 4.63
CA VAL A 26 9.95 -11.36 3.55
C VAL A 26 10.84 -10.90 2.41
N PHE A 27 10.56 -11.36 1.19
CA PHE A 27 11.31 -10.99 0.00
C PHE A 27 10.48 -10.10 -0.91
N VAL A 28 11.16 -9.33 -1.76
CA VAL A 28 10.55 -8.61 -2.89
C VAL A 28 11.24 -9.15 -4.14
N GLU A 29 10.50 -9.41 -5.22
CA GLU A 29 11.03 -10.02 -6.45
C GLU A 29 12.27 -9.29 -7.03
N SER A 30 12.42 -8.00 -6.73
CA SER A 30 13.53 -7.16 -7.17
C SER A 30 14.78 -7.17 -6.29
N SER A 31 14.80 -7.88 -5.16
CA SER A 31 15.93 -7.89 -4.22
C SER A 31 16.32 -9.31 -3.76
N PRO A 32 17.59 -9.72 -3.90
CA PRO A 32 18.08 -10.99 -3.38
C PRO A 32 18.22 -11.00 -1.84
N ARG A 33 18.10 -9.83 -1.18
CA ARG A 33 18.18 -9.72 0.28
C ARG A 33 16.78 -9.67 0.90
N PRO A 34 16.55 -10.42 1.99
CA PRO A 34 15.28 -10.35 2.73
C PRO A 34 15.12 -8.95 3.33
N LEU A 35 13.89 -8.45 3.30
CA LEU A 35 13.52 -7.22 3.95
C LEU A 35 13.71 -7.35 5.46
N THR A 36 14.16 -6.26 6.09
CA THR A 36 14.06 -6.14 7.54
C THR A 36 12.60 -6.16 7.97
N PRO A 37 12.26 -6.51 9.23
CA PRO A 37 10.88 -6.51 9.70
C PRO A 37 10.15 -5.18 9.47
N VAL A 38 10.87 -4.06 9.61
CA VAL A 38 10.33 -2.70 9.36
C VAL A 38 10.04 -2.50 7.87
N GLN A 39 10.95 -2.91 6.98
CA GLN A 39 10.74 -2.83 5.53
C GLN A 39 9.61 -3.75 5.07
N ALA A 40 9.50 -4.95 5.64
CA ALA A 40 8.43 -5.90 5.36
C ALA A 40 7.06 -5.34 5.77
N LYS A 41 6.97 -4.75 6.97
CA LYS A 41 5.75 -4.09 7.46
C LYS A 41 5.34 -2.94 6.54
N ARG A 42 6.30 -2.11 6.10
CA ARG A 42 6.05 -1.03 5.12
C ARG A 42 5.56 -1.60 3.78
N ALA A 43 6.24 -2.61 3.25
CA ALA A 43 5.90 -3.19 1.95
C ALA A 43 4.47 -3.75 1.95
N ARG A 44 4.07 -4.47 3.01
CA ARG A 44 2.70 -4.95 3.21
C ARG A 44 1.69 -3.81 3.31
N PHE A 45 2.00 -2.77 4.08
CA PHE A 45 1.12 -1.61 4.22
C PHE A 45 0.89 -0.91 2.87
N VAL A 46 1.96 -0.63 2.13
CA VAL A 46 1.89 -0.01 0.80
C VAL A 46 1.10 -0.88 -0.17
N LEU A 47 1.36 -2.18 -0.19
CA LEU A 47 0.65 -3.13 -1.05
C LEU A 47 -0.86 -3.14 -0.73
N ASN A 48 -1.24 -3.27 0.54
CA ASN A 48 -2.64 -3.25 0.95
C ASN A 48 -3.35 -1.97 0.53
N LEU A 49 -2.70 -0.81 0.71
CA LEU A 49 -3.29 0.45 0.29
C LEU A 49 -3.43 0.54 -1.24
N LYS A 50 -2.46 0.05 -2.01
CA LYS A 50 -2.56 -0.02 -3.48
C LYS A 50 -3.72 -0.92 -3.93
N ASN A 51 -3.86 -2.09 -3.32
CA ASN A 51 -4.94 -3.03 -3.63
C ASN A 51 -6.31 -2.41 -3.31
N ASN A 52 -6.45 -1.73 -2.16
CA ASN A 52 -7.68 -1.02 -1.81
C ASN A 52 -8.00 0.10 -2.80
N TYR A 53 -7.00 0.88 -3.22
CA TYR A 53 -7.18 1.92 -4.22
C TYR A 53 -7.60 1.35 -5.58
N GLN A 54 -7.03 0.23 -5.99
CA GLN A 54 -7.43 -0.47 -7.20
C GLN A 54 -8.89 -0.97 -7.13
N ARG A 55 -9.28 -1.61 -6.02
CA ARG A 55 -10.67 -2.04 -5.78
C ARG A 55 -11.66 -0.88 -5.78
N LEU A 56 -11.26 0.29 -5.29
CA LEU A 56 -12.08 1.50 -5.36
C LEU A 56 -12.32 1.90 -6.82
N LYS A 57 -11.26 1.97 -7.65
CA LYS A 57 -11.40 2.32 -9.08
C LYS A 57 -12.34 1.36 -9.81
N GLU A 58 -12.21 0.07 -9.54
CA GLU A 58 -13.08 -0.96 -10.12
C GLU A 58 -14.54 -0.79 -9.68
N THR A 59 -14.78 -0.51 -8.40
CA THR A 59 -16.12 -0.24 -7.87
C THR A 59 -16.75 1.00 -8.52
N LEU A 60 -15.98 2.08 -8.70
CA LEU A 60 -16.47 3.31 -9.34
C LEU A 60 -16.80 3.09 -10.82
N ALA A 61 -15.95 2.36 -11.55
CA ALA A 61 -16.21 1.98 -12.93
C ALA A 61 -17.46 1.08 -13.06
N PHE A 62 -17.66 0.16 -12.09
CA PHE A 62 -18.86 -0.65 -12.02
C PHE A 62 -20.12 0.20 -11.79
N PHE A 63 -20.04 1.21 -10.92
CA PHE A 63 -21.16 2.13 -10.68
C PHE A 63 -21.54 2.92 -11.94
N GLU A 64 -20.56 3.41 -12.70
CA GLU A 64 -20.79 4.05 -14.01
C GLU A 64 -21.44 3.10 -15.02
N HIS A 65 -20.99 1.85 -15.07
CA HIS A 65 -21.58 0.84 -15.94
C HIS A 65 -23.04 0.57 -15.56
N PHE A 66 -23.31 0.39 -14.26
CA PHE A 66 -24.67 0.17 -13.75
C PHE A 66 -25.59 1.35 -14.04
N ALA A 67 -25.11 2.59 -13.90
CA ALA A 67 -25.87 3.78 -14.27
C ALA A 67 -26.28 3.78 -15.75
N ARG A 68 -25.42 3.30 -16.65
CA ARG A 68 -25.76 3.13 -18.08
C ARG A 68 -26.80 2.04 -18.31
N VAL A 69 -26.68 0.91 -17.62
CA VAL A 69 -27.64 -0.22 -17.71
C VAL A 69 -29.02 0.20 -17.21
N CYS A 70 -29.08 1.05 -16.19
CA CYS A 70 -30.32 1.63 -15.68
C CYS A 70 -30.83 2.83 -16.51
N GLU A 71 -30.19 3.13 -17.64
CA GLU A 71 -30.57 4.21 -18.56
C GLU A 71 -30.66 5.58 -17.86
N LEU A 72 -29.73 5.87 -16.93
CA LEU A 72 -29.62 7.21 -16.38
C LEU A 72 -29.44 8.23 -17.51
N SER A 73 -29.98 9.44 -17.29
CA SER A 73 -29.82 10.52 -18.26
C SER A 73 -28.32 10.78 -18.53
N PRO A 74 -27.97 11.23 -19.75
CA PRO A 74 -26.58 11.56 -20.07
C PRO A 74 -25.97 12.56 -19.08
N HIS A 75 -26.77 13.52 -18.60
CA HIS A 75 -26.37 14.46 -17.57
C HIS A 75 -26.08 13.78 -16.22
N GLY A 76 -26.89 12.81 -15.82
CA GLY A 76 -26.67 12.03 -14.60
C GLY A 76 -25.41 11.16 -14.67
N ILE A 77 -25.16 10.52 -15.82
CA ILE A 77 -23.93 9.73 -16.05
C ILE A 77 -22.69 10.63 -15.95
N GLU A 78 -22.73 11.82 -16.58
CA GLU A 78 -21.61 12.76 -16.54
C GLU A 78 -21.37 13.30 -15.13
N ALA A 79 -22.44 13.58 -14.37
CA ALA A 79 -22.33 14.00 -12.98
C ALA A 79 -21.67 12.91 -12.09
N ILE A 80 -22.04 11.64 -12.29
CA ILE A 80 -21.42 10.51 -11.58
C ILE A 80 -19.94 10.40 -11.93
N LYS A 81 -19.60 10.44 -13.22
CA LYS A 81 -18.22 10.35 -13.69
C LYS A 81 -17.36 11.47 -13.11
N LYS A 82 -17.86 12.71 -13.13
CA LYS A 82 -17.16 13.84 -12.53
C LYS A 82 -16.95 13.66 -11.02
N ALA A 83 -18.00 13.25 -10.29
CA ALA A 83 -17.89 13.00 -8.86
C ALA A 83 -16.87 11.89 -8.54
N ASN A 84 -16.82 10.84 -9.37
CA ASN A 84 -15.83 9.77 -9.24
C ASN A 84 -14.40 10.28 -9.48
N GLU A 85 -14.19 11.10 -10.51
CA GLU A 85 -12.89 11.70 -10.84
C GLU A 85 -12.40 12.64 -9.72
N ASP A 86 -13.27 13.52 -9.22
CA ASP A 86 -12.97 14.44 -8.11
C ASP A 86 -12.58 13.67 -6.84
N ALA A 87 -13.35 12.62 -6.50
CA ALA A 87 -13.06 11.77 -5.35
C ALA A 87 -11.73 11.01 -5.51
N LEU A 88 -11.45 10.46 -6.70
CA LEU A 88 -10.18 9.79 -6.98
C LEU A 88 -9.00 10.75 -6.89
N GLN A 89 -9.14 11.99 -7.36
CA GLN A 89 -8.08 13.00 -7.28
C GLN A 89 -7.76 13.34 -5.82
N GLU A 90 -8.77 13.64 -5.00
CA GLU A 90 -8.56 13.95 -3.58
C GLU A 90 -7.94 12.77 -2.83
N LEU A 91 -8.45 11.55 -3.06
CA LEU A 91 -7.95 10.34 -2.41
C LEU A 91 -6.51 10.03 -2.82
N SER A 92 -6.13 10.27 -4.08
CA SER A 92 -4.75 10.08 -4.56
C SER A 92 -3.77 11.00 -3.85
N GLN A 93 -4.14 12.28 -3.71
CA GLN A 93 -3.31 13.26 -2.99
C GLN A 93 -3.15 12.88 -1.51
N LYS A 94 -4.25 12.50 -0.84
CA LYS A 94 -4.21 12.06 0.56
C LYS A 94 -3.42 10.76 0.73
N PHE A 95 -3.52 9.83 -0.21
CA PHE A 95 -2.75 8.61 -0.23
C PHE A 95 -1.25 8.91 -0.28
N GLU A 96 -0.81 9.72 -1.24
CA GLU A 96 0.61 10.09 -1.38
C GLU A 96 1.14 10.81 -0.14
N ALA A 97 0.37 11.74 0.41
CA ALA A 97 0.72 12.44 1.64
C ALA A 97 0.90 11.46 2.82
N LYS A 98 0.02 10.45 2.93
CA LYS A 98 0.08 9.45 3.99
C LYS A 98 1.27 8.50 3.83
N ILE A 99 1.60 8.10 2.60
CA ILE A 99 2.82 7.33 2.32
C ILE A 99 4.07 8.15 2.70
N LYS A 100 4.15 9.42 2.27
CA LYS A 100 5.28 10.31 2.61
C LYS A 100 5.43 10.50 4.12
N ALA A 101 4.33 10.76 4.84
CA ALA A 101 4.35 10.90 6.29
C ALA A 101 4.81 9.62 7.01
N TYR A 102 4.40 8.46 6.49
CA TYR A 102 4.84 7.17 7.02
C TYR A 102 6.35 6.94 6.79
N ASP A 103 6.83 7.25 5.59
CA ASP A 103 8.26 7.15 5.24
C ASP A 103 9.14 8.06 6.09
N GLN A 104 8.68 9.29 6.37
CA GLN A 104 9.37 10.22 7.27
C GLN A 104 9.50 9.66 8.69
N ARG A 105 8.42 9.05 9.23
CA ARG A 105 8.45 8.44 10.58
C ARG A 105 9.44 7.29 10.67
N ILE A 106 9.53 6.46 9.63
CA ILE A 106 10.49 5.34 9.58
C ILE A 106 11.92 5.87 9.46
N SER A 107 12.16 6.90 8.62
CA SER A 107 13.47 7.53 8.48
C SER A 107 13.96 8.13 9.81
N LEU A 108 13.08 8.83 10.53
CA LEU A 108 13.39 9.44 11.84
C LEU A 108 13.60 8.40 12.95
N ALA A 109 12.87 7.28 12.94
CA ALA A 109 13.05 6.18 13.89
C ALA A 109 14.29 5.31 13.59
N GLY A 110 14.87 5.44 12.39
CA GLY A 110 16.07 4.70 11.96
C GLY A 110 17.39 5.47 12.14
N SER A 111 17.35 6.74 12.55
CA SER A 111 18.55 7.47 12.93
C SER A 111 18.99 7.02 14.33
N PRO A 112 20.14 6.33 14.48
CA PRO A 112 20.66 6.06 15.81
C PRO A 112 20.90 7.40 16.50
N HIS A 113 20.44 7.51 17.74
CA HIS A 113 20.88 8.55 18.66
C HIS A 113 22.40 8.67 18.53
N SER A 114 22.87 9.83 18.08
CA SER A 114 24.24 10.28 18.30
C SER A 114 24.44 10.29 19.82
N SER A 115 24.94 9.19 20.36
CA SER A 115 25.31 9.04 21.75
C SER A 115 26.43 10.03 22.04
N GLU A 116 26.19 10.85 23.05
CA GLU A 116 27.11 11.66 23.84
C GLU A 116 28.61 11.39 23.60
N SER A 117 29.31 12.36 23.02
CA SER A 117 30.73 12.54 23.27
C SER A 117 30.90 13.29 24.60
N ARG A 118 30.73 12.61 25.74
CA ARG A 118 31.33 13.06 27.00
C ARG A 118 32.84 12.78 26.93
N GLY A 119 33.59 13.73 26.40
CA GLY A 119 35.04 13.78 26.55
C GLY A 119 35.38 14.29 27.96
N GLY A 120 35.76 13.40 28.86
CA GLY A 120 36.78 13.69 29.89
C GLY A 120 38.15 13.25 29.34
N PRO A 121 39.27 13.71 29.91
CA PRO A 121 39.50 13.96 31.34
C PRO A 121 39.63 15.44 31.75
#